data_AF-A0AAV9SKX5-F1
#
_entry.id   AF-A0AAV9SKX5-F1
#
_cell.length_a   1.000
_cell.length_b   1.000
_cell.length_c   1.000
_cell.angle_alpha   90.00
_cell.angle_beta   90.00
_cell.angle_gamma   90.00
#
_symmetry.space_group_name_H-M   'P 1'
#
loop_
_entity.id
_entity.type
_entity.pdbx_description
1 polymer ?
#
loop_
_entity_poly.entity_id
_entity_poly.type
_entity_poly.pdbx_seq_one_letter_code
_entity_poly.pdbx_strand_id
1 'polypeptide(L)'
;MNDSSIAKKMSCGRTKAEGVVTDVLSPNAIEDVINKFKNEDADGVEQEANIVEVYLLFCNNVMSLFEEVVKILEKNVTTSVDLYSIMDSFLRRLIQRRDDGFYGYLTREKLQRLSPSDADVVWQEFTAFLNTAISYVQKWFDFSEENWLFLLQLLSLTSGNISFDDMEKITKRLHLVGRLNLSMDELYEECVTANSLLECLTTVSREKEKWQSSGTAERWMQVLMAADIPNIQAIVSLSSASLLLLDFWKGFSPS
;
A
#
# COMPACT_ATOMS: atom_id res chain seq x y z
N MET A 1 -22.21 25.32 9.98
CA MET A 1 -21.80 23.90 10.06
C MET A 1 -21.66 23.40 8.64
N ASN A 2 -20.46 23.54 8.05
CA ASN A 2 -20.19 23.05 6.71
C ASN A 2 -19.39 21.76 6.86
N ASP A 3 -19.92 20.67 6.33
CA ASP A 3 -19.16 19.42 6.18
C ASP A 3 -17.83 19.73 5.51
N SER A 4 -16.76 19.29 6.17
CA SER A 4 -15.40 19.48 5.69
C SER A 4 -15.29 18.92 4.27
N SER A 5 -14.63 19.68 3.38
CA SER A 5 -14.28 19.21 2.03
C SER A 5 -13.51 17.87 2.04
N ILE A 6 -12.95 17.49 3.19
CA ILE A 6 -12.31 16.20 3.48
C ILE A 6 -13.34 15.06 3.52
N ALA A 7 -14.50 15.26 4.15
CA ALA A 7 -15.58 14.26 4.21
C ALA A 7 -16.15 13.95 2.81
N LYS A 8 -16.26 14.98 1.95
CA LYS A 8 -16.64 14.81 0.54
C LYS A 8 -15.58 14.09 -0.30
N LYS A 9 -14.30 14.14 0.08
CA LYS A 9 -13.19 13.51 -0.65
C LYS A 9 -12.94 12.06 -0.24
N MET A 10 -13.13 11.71 1.03
CA MET A 10 -13.11 10.31 1.46
C MET A 10 -14.26 9.50 0.85
N SER A 11 -15.42 10.15 0.63
CA SER A 11 -16.50 9.58 -0.18
C SER A 11 -16.02 9.19 -1.59
N CYS A 12 -15.11 9.96 -2.21
CA CYS A 12 -14.66 9.75 -3.60
C CYS A 12 -13.68 8.57 -3.75
N GLY A 13 -12.81 8.33 -2.76
CA GLY A 13 -11.93 7.14 -2.74
C GLY A 13 -12.74 5.84 -2.63
N ARG A 14 -13.75 5.84 -1.74
CA ARG A 14 -14.72 4.75 -1.62
C ARG A 14 -15.46 4.52 -2.94
N THR A 15 -15.98 5.57 -3.58
CA THR A 15 -16.68 5.47 -4.88
C THR A 15 -15.79 4.99 -6.04
N LYS A 16 -14.48 5.23 -6.03
CA LYS A 16 -13.56 4.76 -7.10
C LYS A 16 -13.12 3.31 -6.93
N ALA A 17 -12.83 2.87 -5.71
CA ALA A 17 -12.60 1.45 -5.43
C ALA A 17 -13.90 0.66 -5.64
N GLU A 18 -15.03 1.21 -5.19
CA GLU A 18 -16.37 0.70 -5.49
C GLU A 18 -16.62 0.70 -7.00
N GLY A 19 -16.21 1.72 -7.77
CA GLY A 19 -16.29 1.76 -9.24
C GLY A 19 -15.41 0.73 -9.96
N VAL A 20 -14.19 0.45 -9.49
CA VAL A 20 -13.41 -0.69 -10.02
C VAL A 20 -14.12 -2.01 -9.71
N VAL A 21 -14.77 -2.11 -8.55
CA VAL A 21 -15.52 -3.30 -8.14
C VAL A 21 -16.89 -3.42 -8.85
N THR A 22 -17.59 -2.33 -9.12
CA THR A 22 -18.96 -2.29 -9.66
C THR A 22 -19.02 -2.03 -11.16
N ASP A 23 -18.04 -1.35 -11.74
CA ASP A 23 -18.01 -1.01 -13.17
C ASP A 23 -17.00 -1.85 -13.98
N VAL A 24 -16.04 -2.52 -13.33
CA VAL A 24 -15.05 -3.38 -14.01
C VAL A 24 -15.18 -4.84 -13.58
N LEU A 25 -15.18 -5.11 -12.27
CA LEU A 25 -15.29 -6.47 -11.74
C LEU A 25 -16.70 -7.03 -11.80
N SER A 26 -17.71 -6.22 -11.44
CA SER A 26 -19.09 -6.69 -11.39
C SER A 26 -19.66 -6.98 -12.78
N PRO A 27 -19.56 -6.14 -13.83
CA PRO A 27 -20.30 -6.42 -15.07
C PRO A 27 -19.76 -7.65 -15.80
N ASN A 28 -18.43 -7.80 -15.93
CA ASN A 28 -17.86 -8.92 -16.67
C ASN A 28 -17.91 -10.24 -15.86
N ALA A 29 -17.55 -10.21 -14.57
CA ALA A 29 -17.58 -11.44 -13.76
C ALA A 29 -19.01 -11.88 -13.40
N ILE A 30 -19.96 -10.93 -13.24
CA ILE A 30 -21.37 -11.26 -13.00
C ILE A 30 -22.06 -11.64 -14.32
N GLU A 31 -21.76 -11.03 -15.46
CA GLU A 31 -22.36 -11.43 -16.75
C GLU A 31 -21.95 -12.85 -17.15
N ASP A 32 -20.67 -13.22 -16.98
CA ASP A 32 -20.20 -14.59 -17.24
C ASP A 32 -20.79 -15.61 -16.24
N VAL A 33 -20.89 -15.24 -14.97
CA VAL A 33 -21.53 -16.08 -13.93
C VAL A 33 -23.05 -16.20 -14.17
N ILE A 34 -23.75 -15.12 -14.52
CA ILE A 34 -25.19 -15.12 -14.85
C ILE A 34 -25.46 -15.93 -16.13
N ASN A 35 -24.59 -15.84 -17.13
CA ASN A 35 -24.72 -16.60 -18.36
C ASN A 35 -24.51 -18.11 -18.13
N LYS A 36 -23.63 -18.49 -17.19
CA LYS A 36 -23.53 -19.88 -16.70
C LYS A 36 -24.79 -20.32 -15.95
N PHE A 37 -25.35 -19.48 -15.07
CA PHE A 37 -26.62 -19.77 -14.37
C PHE A 37 -27.82 -20.00 -15.30
N LYS A 38 -27.89 -19.32 -16.44
CA LYS A 38 -29.00 -19.51 -17.40
C LYS A 38 -28.97 -20.86 -18.13
N ASN A 39 -27.87 -21.59 -18.06
CA ASN A 39 -27.64 -22.82 -18.82
C ASN A 39 -27.67 -24.10 -17.96
N GLU A 40 -27.77 -24.01 -16.62
CA GLU A 40 -27.61 -25.15 -15.70
C GLU A 40 -28.91 -25.67 -15.05
N ASP A 41 -30.10 -25.26 -15.52
CA ASP A 41 -31.35 -25.88 -15.09
C ASP A 41 -31.62 -27.22 -15.84
N ALA A 42 -30.81 -28.25 -15.58
CA ALA A 42 -31.19 -29.67 -15.72
C ALA A 42 -30.06 -30.63 -15.30
N ASP A 43 -30.02 -30.98 -14.02
CA ASP A 43 -30.13 -32.36 -13.48
C ASP A 43 -29.42 -32.46 -12.13
N GLY A 44 -29.97 -33.28 -11.23
CA GLY A 44 -29.51 -33.39 -9.85
C GLY A 44 -28.28 -34.27 -9.64
N VAL A 45 -27.84 -34.28 -8.37
CA VAL A 45 -26.98 -35.24 -7.67
C VAL A 45 -25.60 -34.69 -7.23
N GLU A 46 -25.35 -34.88 -5.93
CA GLU A 46 -24.14 -34.76 -5.12
C GLU A 46 -22.82 -34.26 -5.75
N GLN A 47 -22.33 -33.16 -5.17
CA GLN A 47 -20.92 -32.78 -5.00
C GLN A 47 -20.11 -32.46 -6.26
N GLU A 48 -20.75 -31.87 -7.27
CA GLU A 48 -20.01 -31.06 -8.24
C GLU A 48 -19.49 -29.79 -7.55
N ALA A 49 -18.18 -29.53 -7.66
CA ALA A 49 -17.64 -28.25 -7.21
C ALA A 49 -18.25 -27.16 -8.08
N ASN A 50 -19.14 -26.38 -7.49
CA ASN A 50 -19.81 -25.31 -8.22
C ASN A 50 -18.74 -24.31 -8.67
N ILE A 51 -18.57 -24.15 -9.98
CA ILE A 51 -17.62 -23.22 -10.56
C ILE A 51 -17.80 -21.81 -9.99
N VAL A 52 -19.04 -21.36 -9.77
CA VAL A 52 -19.37 -20.08 -9.15
C VAL A 52 -18.79 -19.96 -7.73
N GLU A 53 -18.82 -21.04 -6.94
CA GLU A 53 -18.19 -21.06 -5.61
C GLU A 53 -16.68 -20.78 -5.72
N VAL A 54 -16.01 -21.31 -6.74
CA VAL A 54 -14.58 -21.07 -6.99
C VAL A 54 -14.31 -19.59 -7.29
N TYR A 55 -15.13 -18.95 -8.13
CA TYR A 55 -15.00 -17.50 -8.40
C TYR A 55 -15.27 -16.66 -7.15
N LEU A 56 -16.30 -16.99 -6.36
CA LEU A 56 -16.60 -16.26 -5.13
C LEU A 56 -15.47 -16.38 -4.10
N LEU A 57 -14.88 -17.56 -3.95
CA LEU A 57 -13.73 -17.78 -3.08
C LEU A 57 -12.50 -16.99 -3.54
N PHE A 58 -12.25 -16.97 -4.85
CA PHE A 58 -11.21 -16.14 -5.44
C PHE A 58 -11.44 -14.65 -5.17
N CYS A 59 -12.64 -14.14 -5.48
CA CYS A 59 -13.02 -12.75 -5.24
C CYS A 59 -12.82 -12.40 -3.76
N ASN A 60 -13.34 -13.21 -2.84
CA ASN A 60 -13.17 -12.98 -1.41
C ASN A 60 -11.69 -12.93 -1.00
N ASN A 61 -10.85 -13.82 -1.55
CA ASN A 61 -9.42 -13.81 -1.27
C ASN A 61 -8.74 -12.56 -1.81
N VAL A 62 -8.94 -12.25 -3.09
CA VAL A 62 -8.19 -11.19 -3.75
C VAL A 62 -8.65 -9.80 -3.31
N MET A 63 -9.96 -9.60 -3.10
CA MET A 63 -10.53 -8.36 -2.60
C MET A 63 -10.02 -8.00 -1.22
N SER A 64 -9.78 -8.99 -0.36
CA SER A 64 -9.19 -8.75 0.96
C SER A 64 -7.81 -8.10 0.90
N LEU A 65 -7.03 -8.35 -0.17
CA LEU A 65 -5.71 -7.73 -0.38
C LEU A 65 -5.83 -6.24 -0.65
N PHE A 66 -6.78 -5.85 -1.51
CA PHE A 66 -7.05 -4.45 -1.84
C PHE A 66 -7.60 -3.72 -0.62
N GLU A 67 -8.57 -4.33 0.07
CA GLU A 67 -9.18 -3.76 1.26
C GLU A 67 -8.16 -3.52 2.39
N GLU A 68 -7.25 -4.47 2.62
CA GLU A 68 -6.18 -4.32 3.61
C GLU A 68 -5.31 -3.09 3.30
N VAL A 69 -4.90 -2.92 2.05
CA VAL A 69 -4.06 -1.79 1.62
C VAL A 69 -4.81 -0.47 1.71
N VAL A 70 -6.07 -0.42 1.28
CA VAL A 70 -6.93 0.77 1.45
C VAL A 70 -7.03 1.16 2.92
N LYS A 71 -7.32 0.19 3.81
CA LYS A 71 -7.39 0.44 5.25
C LYS A 71 -6.06 0.96 5.81
N ILE A 72 -4.91 0.47 5.33
CA ILE A 72 -3.61 0.98 5.76
C ILE A 72 -3.41 2.42 5.29
N LEU A 73 -3.73 2.72 4.03
CA LEU A 73 -3.58 4.07 3.45
C LEU A 73 -4.52 5.10 4.10
N GLU A 74 -5.69 4.67 4.57
CA GLU A 74 -6.69 5.53 5.23
C GLU A 74 -6.41 5.77 6.73
N LYS A 75 -5.45 5.07 7.33
CA LYS A 75 -5.11 5.30 8.75
C LYS A 75 -4.48 6.67 8.95
N ASN A 76 -4.93 7.38 9.99
CA ASN A 76 -4.36 8.68 10.40
C ASN A 76 -2.86 8.63 10.75
N VAL A 77 -2.31 7.44 11.02
CA VAL A 77 -0.90 7.25 11.35
C VAL A 77 -0.01 7.05 10.12
N THR A 78 -0.61 6.83 8.94
CA THR A 78 0.13 6.58 7.69
C THR A 78 0.57 7.91 7.09
N THR A 79 1.87 8.00 6.80
CA THR A 79 2.52 9.22 6.30
C THR A 79 3.06 9.02 4.88
N SER A 80 3.48 10.10 4.23
CA SER A 80 4.12 10.03 2.89
C SER A 80 5.35 9.12 2.87
N VAL A 81 6.08 9.04 3.99
CA VAL A 81 7.23 8.16 4.21
C VAL A 81 6.87 6.69 4.07
N ASP A 82 5.65 6.31 4.44
CA ASP A 82 5.21 4.91 4.45
C ASP A 82 4.68 4.47 3.07
N LEU A 83 4.23 5.41 2.23
CA LEU A 83 3.49 5.14 0.99
C LEU A 83 4.22 4.21 0.03
N TYR A 84 5.51 4.47 -0.23
CA TYR A 84 6.27 3.65 -1.18
C TYR A 84 6.35 2.20 -0.71
N SER A 85 6.69 1.98 0.55
CA SER A 85 6.79 0.63 1.13
C SER A 85 5.45 -0.12 1.12
N ILE A 86 4.35 0.58 1.39
CA ILE A 86 2.99 0.00 1.35
C ILE A 86 2.64 -0.44 -0.07
N MET A 87 2.86 0.44 -1.06
CA MET A 87 2.55 0.15 -2.46
C MET A 87 3.46 -0.93 -3.03
N ASP A 88 4.76 -0.92 -2.71
CA ASP A 88 5.73 -1.93 -3.15
C ASP A 88 5.38 -3.31 -2.57
N SER A 89 5.07 -3.37 -1.27
CA SER A 89 4.59 -4.60 -0.63
C SER A 89 3.31 -5.12 -1.28
N PHE A 90 2.35 -4.24 -1.59
CA PHE A 90 1.12 -4.61 -2.28
C PHE A 90 1.39 -5.19 -3.68
N LEU A 91 2.22 -4.52 -4.48
CA LEU A 91 2.57 -4.98 -5.82
C LEU A 91 3.29 -6.35 -5.76
N ARG A 92 4.27 -6.50 -4.88
CA ARG A 92 4.99 -7.79 -4.67
C ARG A 92 4.04 -8.91 -4.29
N ARG A 93 3.06 -8.64 -3.42
CA ARG A 93 2.03 -9.61 -3.02
C ARG A 93 1.15 -10.07 -4.18
N LEU A 94 0.83 -9.21 -5.14
CA LEU A 94 0.09 -9.57 -6.35
C LEU A 94 0.95 -10.39 -7.32
N ILE A 95 2.19 -9.93 -7.56
CA ILE A 95 3.16 -10.62 -8.41
C ILE A 95 3.43 -12.03 -7.91
N GLN A 96 3.76 -12.18 -6.62
CA GLN A 96 4.06 -13.48 -6.01
C GLN A 96 2.88 -14.45 -6.14
N ARG A 97 1.64 -13.97 -5.92
CA ARG A 97 0.43 -14.80 -6.07
C ARG A 97 0.24 -15.28 -7.50
N ARG A 98 0.46 -14.41 -8.48
CA ARG A 98 0.38 -14.78 -9.90
C ARG A 98 1.44 -15.82 -10.22
N ASP A 99 2.68 -15.59 -9.82
CA ASP A 99 3.82 -16.46 -10.15
C ASP A 99 3.69 -17.84 -9.48
N ASP A 100 3.14 -17.88 -8.26
CA ASP A 100 2.85 -19.12 -7.53
C ASP A 100 1.54 -19.80 -7.95
N GLY A 101 0.71 -19.15 -8.79
CA GLY A 101 -0.66 -19.59 -9.09
C GLY A 101 -1.54 -19.71 -7.83
N PHE A 102 -1.34 -18.84 -6.84
CA PHE A 102 -2.03 -18.88 -5.55
C PHE A 102 -3.20 -17.88 -5.49
N TYR A 103 -4.42 -18.41 -5.55
CA TYR A 103 -5.69 -17.65 -5.59
C TYR A 103 -6.52 -17.77 -4.30
N GLY A 104 -5.89 -18.21 -3.21
CA GLY A 104 -6.54 -18.56 -1.94
C GLY A 104 -6.58 -20.07 -1.71
N TYR A 105 -6.46 -20.48 -0.45
CA TYR A 105 -6.39 -21.90 -0.08
C TYR A 105 -7.68 -22.66 -0.44
N LEU A 106 -8.83 -22.14 -0.02
CA LEU A 106 -10.14 -22.74 -0.32
C LEU A 106 -10.43 -22.72 -1.83
N THR A 107 -10.07 -21.64 -2.52
CA THR A 107 -10.14 -21.55 -3.99
C THR A 107 -9.38 -22.70 -4.64
N ARG A 108 -8.13 -22.93 -4.21
CA ARG A 108 -7.28 -24.01 -4.73
C ARG A 108 -7.85 -25.39 -4.43
N GLU A 109 -8.36 -25.61 -3.23
CA GLU A 109 -8.99 -26.89 -2.83
C GLU A 109 -10.22 -27.20 -3.71
N LYS A 110 -11.05 -26.19 -3.98
CA LYS A 110 -12.26 -26.34 -4.80
C LYS A 110 -11.94 -26.44 -6.29
N LEU A 111 -10.92 -25.72 -6.77
CA LEU A 111 -10.43 -25.79 -8.15
C LEU A 111 -9.97 -27.21 -8.52
N GLN A 112 -9.35 -27.95 -7.59
CA GLN A 112 -8.93 -29.34 -7.79
C GLN A 112 -10.08 -30.33 -7.97
N ARG A 113 -11.32 -29.94 -7.65
CA ARG A 113 -12.51 -30.78 -7.79
C ARG A 113 -13.27 -30.52 -9.09
N LEU A 114 -12.88 -29.49 -9.86
CA LEU A 114 -13.44 -29.23 -11.18
C LEU A 114 -12.91 -30.22 -12.23
N SER A 115 -13.58 -30.29 -13.38
CA SER A 115 -13.04 -30.98 -14.54
C SER A 115 -11.71 -30.34 -14.96
N PRO A 116 -10.76 -31.09 -15.55
CA PRO A 116 -9.49 -30.52 -16.00
C PRO A 116 -9.65 -29.36 -17.00
N SER A 117 -10.69 -29.40 -17.83
CA SER A 117 -10.99 -28.33 -18.79
C SER A 117 -11.46 -27.05 -18.08
N ASP A 118 -12.38 -27.18 -17.13
CA ASP A 118 -12.90 -26.01 -16.40
C ASP A 118 -11.84 -25.41 -15.48
N ALA A 119 -11.04 -26.26 -14.82
CA ALA A 119 -9.94 -25.82 -13.97
C ALA A 119 -8.91 -24.99 -14.75
N ASP A 120 -8.57 -25.39 -15.99
CA ASP A 120 -7.63 -24.65 -16.85
C ASP A 120 -8.19 -23.28 -17.25
N VAL A 121 -9.46 -23.21 -17.66
CA VAL A 121 -10.13 -21.95 -17.99
C VAL A 121 -10.15 -21.00 -16.79
N VAL A 122 -10.58 -21.48 -15.62
CA VAL A 122 -10.63 -20.68 -14.39
C VAL A 122 -9.24 -20.20 -13.97
N TRP A 123 -8.21 -21.05 -14.10
CA TRP A 123 -6.83 -20.67 -13.80
C TRP A 123 -6.31 -19.55 -14.72
N GLN A 124 -6.61 -19.64 -16.02
CA GLN A 124 -6.24 -18.60 -16.98
C GLN A 124 -6.93 -17.28 -16.67
N GLU A 125 -8.22 -17.31 -16.32
CA GLU A 125 -8.98 -16.11 -15.97
C GLU A 125 -8.46 -15.46 -14.68
N PHE A 126 -8.16 -16.24 -13.63
CA PHE A 126 -7.59 -15.70 -12.39
C PHE A 126 -6.19 -15.11 -12.62
N THR A 127 -5.40 -15.74 -13.47
CA THR A 127 -4.09 -15.20 -13.91
C THR A 127 -4.25 -13.89 -14.69
N ALA A 128 -5.22 -13.83 -15.61
CA ALA A 128 -5.53 -12.63 -16.38
C ALA A 128 -6.00 -11.49 -15.47
N PHE A 129 -6.80 -11.79 -14.45
CA PHE A 129 -7.18 -10.81 -13.43
C PHE A 129 -5.95 -10.25 -12.71
N LEU A 130 -5.05 -11.10 -12.20
CA LEU A 130 -3.86 -10.63 -11.49
C LEU A 130 -2.93 -9.83 -12.40
N ASN A 131 -2.76 -10.24 -13.66
CA ASN A 131 -2.01 -9.47 -14.66
C ASN A 131 -2.59 -8.07 -14.87
N THR A 132 -3.92 -7.97 -14.92
CA THR A 132 -4.63 -6.69 -15.07
C THR A 132 -4.42 -5.81 -13.84
N ALA A 133 -4.57 -6.37 -12.64
CA ALA A 133 -4.33 -5.66 -11.38
C ALA A 133 -2.89 -5.15 -11.26
N ILE A 134 -1.90 -6.01 -11.56
CA ILE A 134 -0.47 -5.66 -11.56
C ILE A 134 -0.21 -4.52 -12.54
N SER A 135 -0.69 -4.65 -13.78
CA SER A 135 -0.51 -3.64 -14.84
C SER A 135 -1.14 -2.31 -14.44
N TYR A 136 -2.31 -2.34 -13.81
CA TYR A 136 -2.97 -1.14 -13.30
C TYR A 136 -2.11 -0.46 -12.22
N VAL A 137 -1.68 -1.20 -11.20
CA VAL A 137 -0.85 -0.65 -10.12
C VAL A 137 0.46 -0.06 -10.66
N GLN A 138 1.15 -0.76 -11.55
CA GLN A 138 2.40 -0.30 -12.18
C GLN A 138 2.20 0.91 -13.10
N LYS A 139 1.04 1.03 -13.76
CA LYS A 139 0.73 2.20 -14.59
C LYS A 139 0.53 3.47 -13.77
N TRP A 140 -0.02 3.31 -12.57
CA TRP A 140 -0.53 4.41 -11.76
C TRP A 140 0.39 4.79 -10.60
N PHE A 141 1.34 3.93 -10.23
CA PHE A 141 2.35 4.23 -9.22
C PHE A 141 3.74 3.97 -9.79
N ASP A 142 4.63 4.95 -9.63
CA ASP A 142 6.02 4.84 -10.06
C ASP A 142 6.83 4.04 -9.05
N PHE A 143 7.19 2.80 -9.40
CA PHE A 143 8.02 1.92 -8.59
C PHE A 143 9.52 2.09 -8.87
N SER A 144 9.93 3.05 -9.69
CA SER A 144 11.35 3.31 -9.91
C SER A 144 12.00 3.94 -8.68
N GLU A 145 13.32 3.80 -8.58
CA GLU A 145 14.14 4.55 -7.60
C GLU A 145 14.11 6.06 -7.87
N GLU A 146 13.57 6.47 -9.02
CA GLU A 146 13.45 7.87 -9.39
C GLU A 146 12.28 8.58 -8.68
N ASN A 147 11.31 7.82 -8.18
CA ASN A 147 10.18 8.33 -7.41
C ASN A 147 10.67 8.96 -6.10
N TRP A 148 10.29 10.21 -5.82
CA TRP A 148 10.63 10.90 -4.58
C TRP A 148 10.15 10.15 -3.32
N LEU A 149 9.05 9.40 -3.40
CA LEU A 149 8.55 8.57 -2.30
C LEU A 149 9.51 7.42 -1.95
N PHE A 150 10.29 6.92 -2.93
CA PHE A 150 11.32 5.90 -2.70
C PHE A 150 12.40 6.40 -1.74
N LEU A 151 12.75 7.68 -1.81
CA LEU A 151 13.74 8.26 -0.88
C LEU A 151 13.15 8.51 0.50
N LEU A 152 11.88 8.94 0.54
CA LEU A 152 11.26 9.29 1.81
C LEU A 152 11.13 8.10 2.75
N GLN A 153 11.05 6.87 2.24
CA GLN A 153 11.00 5.66 3.08
C GLN A 153 12.19 5.52 4.04
N LEU A 154 13.33 6.15 3.71
CA LEU A 154 14.53 6.21 4.55
C LEU A 154 14.26 6.96 5.88
N LEU A 155 13.23 7.80 5.93
CA LEU A 155 12.77 8.50 7.13
C LEU A 155 11.80 7.67 7.98
N SER A 156 11.50 6.41 7.65
CA SER A 156 10.51 5.61 8.41
C SER A 156 10.96 5.24 9.82
N LEU A 157 12.25 5.38 10.11
CA LEU A 157 12.92 4.95 11.35
C LEU A 157 12.72 3.46 11.67
N THR A 158 12.29 2.67 10.70
CA THR A 158 12.00 1.24 10.88
C THR A 158 13.26 0.43 11.17
N SER A 159 14.40 0.84 10.60
CA SER A 159 15.73 0.27 10.88
C SER A 159 16.28 0.61 12.26
N GLY A 160 15.69 1.60 12.95
CA GLY A 160 16.19 2.09 14.24
C GLY A 160 17.45 2.95 14.13
N ASN A 161 17.81 3.43 12.93
CA ASN A 161 18.92 4.34 12.73
C ASN A 161 18.64 5.33 11.59
N ILE A 162 19.42 6.40 11.53
CA ILE A 162 19.41 7.42 10.48
C ILE A 162 20.84 7.54 9.94
N SER A 163 21.01 7.46 8.63
CA SER A 163 22.30 7.70 7.98
C SER A 163 22.40 9.13 7.47
N PHE A 164 23.56 9.77 7.69
CA PHE A 164 23.85 11.05 7.05
C PHE A 164 23.82 10.92 5.52
N ASP A 165 24.34 9.83 4.95
CA ASP A 165 24.33 9.63 3.49
C ASP A 165 22.91 9.61 2.93
N ASP A 166 21.95 9.06 3.69
CA ASP A 166 20.55 8.99 3.27
C ASP A 166 19.87 10.36 3.40
N MET A 167 20.15 11.11 4.47
CA MET A 167 19.72 12.49 4.61
C MET A 167 20.32 13.39 3.53
N GLU A 168 21.59 13.18 3.17
CA GLU A 168 22.27 13.91 2.11
C GLU A 168 21.64 13.62 0.74
N LYS A 169 21.30 12.36 0.44
CA LYS A 169 20.56 11.99 -0.79
C LYS A 169 19.20 12.67 -0.85
N ILE A 170 18.43 12.63 0.24
CA ILE A 170 17.10 13.28 0.32
C ILE A 170 17.23 14.78 0.07
N THR A 171 18.14 15.45 0.80
CA THR A 171 18.30 16.91 0.72
C THR A 171 18.80 17.36 -0.66
N LYS A 172 19.72 16.61 -1.29
CA LYS A 172 20.18 16.90 -2.67
C LYS A 172 19.06 16.71 -3.68
N ARG A 173 18.38 15.56 -3.65
CA ARG A 173 17.37 15.18 -4.66
C ARG A 173 16.09 16.01 -4.58
N LEU A 174 15.71 16.45 -3.38
CA LEU A 174 14.57 17.36 -3.18
C LEU A 174 14.97 18.85 -3.17
N HIS A 175 16.25 19.15 -3.42
CA HIS A 175 16.83 20.50 -3.42
C HIS A 175 16.52 21.29 -2.14
N LEU A 176 16.66 20.64 -0.97
CA LEU A 176 16.25 21.20 0.33
C LEU A 176 17.28 22.16 0.93
N VAL A 177 18.57 21.97 0.64
CA VAL A 177 19.66 22.71 1.31
C VAL A 177 19.43 24.23 1.26
N GLY A 178 19.23 24.78 0.05
CA GLY A 178 18.95 26.21 -0.11
C GLY A 178 17.52 26.61 0.28
N ARG A 179 16.55 25.69 0.19
CA ARG A 179 15.13 25.99 0.46
C ARG A 179 14.82 26.09 1.96
N LEU A 180 15.52 25.30 2.78
CA LEU A 180 15.35 25.25 4.22
C LEU A 180 16.53 25.88 4.97
N ASN A 181 17.51 26.42 4.24
CA ASN A 181 18.75 26.96 4.81
C ASN A 181 19.45 25.95 5.73
N LEU A 182 19.63 24.73 5.23
CA LEU A 182 20.23 23.64 5.99
C LEU A 182 21.74 23.82 6.10
N SER A 183 22.26 23.61 7.30
CA SER A 183 23.68 23.39 7.53
C SER A 183 23.98 21.90 7.41
N MET A 184 24.75 21.50 6.40
CA MET A 184 25.08 20.08 6.18
C MET A 184 26.01 19.52 7.25
N ASP A 185 26.90 20.34 7.80
CA ASP A 185 27.79 19.96 8.89
C ASP A 185 26.99 19.76 10.19
N GLU A 186 26.06 20.65 10.49
CA GLU A 186 25.17 20.48 11.65
C GLU A 186 24.23 19.29 11.45
N LEU A 187 23.71 19.06 10.24
CA LEU A 187 22.89 17.89 9.92
C LEU A 187 23.62 16.58 10.22
N TYR A 188 24.94 16.51 9.99
CA TYR A 188 25.74 15.34 10.37
C TYR A 188 25.75 15.13 11.89
N GLU A 189 26.03 16.18 12.66
CA GLU A 189 26.02 16.12 14.13
C GLU A 189 24.64 15.78 14.71
N GLU A 190 23.58 16.28 14.07
CA GLU A 190 22.20 15.93 14.40
C GLU A 190 21.89 14.45 14.13
N CYS A 191 22.43 13.87 13.05
CA CYS A 191 22.30 12.43 12.79
C CYS A 191 22.98 11.60 13.89
N VAL A 192 24.17 12.00 14.34
CA VAL A 192 24.87 11.35 15.47
C VAL A 192 24.05 11.43 16.75
N THR A 193 23.49 12.60 17.04
CA THR A 193 22.62 12.83 18.20
C THR A 193 21.37 11.97 18.15
N ALA A 194 20.67 11.96 17.01
CA ALA A 194 19.46 11.17 16.82
C ALA A 194 19.74 9.65 16.93
N ASN A 195 20.84 9.16 16.38
CA ASN A 195 21.21 7.75 16.50
C ASN A 195 21.50 7.33 17.95
N SER A 196 22.15 8.20 18.73
CA SER A 196 22.40 7.95 20.16
C SER A 196 21.09 7.82 20.96
N LEU A 197 20.07 8.60 20.59
CA LEU A 197 18.72 8.50 21.16
C LEU A 197 18.00 7.23 20.71
N LEU A 198 18.07 6.90 19.41
CA LEU A 198 17.46 5.70 18.86
C LEU A 198 18.04 4.42 19.49
N GLU A 199 19.35 4.38 19.76
CA GLU A 199 19.97 3.27 20.47
C GLU A 199 19.38 3.09 21.88
N CYS A 200 19.18 4.18 22.63
CA CYS A 200 18.49 4.12 23.93
C CYS A 200 17.05 3.57 23.80
N LEU A 201 16.27 4.11 22.87
CA LEU A 201 14.85 3.76 22.69
C LEU A 201 14.63 2.32 22.19
N THR A 202 15.60 1.76 21.46
CA THR A 202 15.49 0.43 20.84
C THR A 202 16.10 -0.71 21.68
N THR A 203 16.94 -0.39 22.67
CA THR A 203 17.61 -1.38 23.54
C THR A 203 16.82 -1.70 24.81
N VAL A 204 16.07 -0.74 25.36
CA VAL A 204 15.27 -0.94 26.58
C VAL A 204 13.98 -1.70 26.27
N SER A 205 13.80 -2.92 26.82
CA SER A 205 12.72 -3.85 26.43
C SER A 205 11.30 -3.25 26.47
N ARG A 206 11.01 -2.37 27.45
CA ARG A 206 9.70 -1.71 27.60
C ARG A 206 9.46 -0.61 26.57
N GLU A 207 10.52 0.09 26.18
CA GLU A 207 10.46 1.16 25.17
C GLU A 207 10.47 0.56 23.76
N LYS A 208 11.13 -0.58 23.58
CA LYS A 208 11.16 -1.35 22.34
C LYS A 208 9.78 -1.80 21.86
N GLU A 209 8.94 -2.35 22.74
CA GLU A 209 7.57 -2.76 22.38
C GLU A 209 6.72 -1.56 21.96
N LYS A 210 6.83 -0.45 22.72
CA LYS A 210 6.14 0.80 22.40
C LYS A 210 6.60 1.34 21.04
N TRP A 211 7.91 1.40 20.81
CA TRP A 211 8.54 1.86 19.56
C TRP A 211 8.10 1.05 18.33
N GLN A 212 8.04 -0.28 18.47
CA GLN A 212 7.58 -1.17 17.40
C GLN A 212 6.11 -0.96 17.05
N SER A 213 5.27 -0.63 18.05
CA SER A 213 3.85 -0.32 17.84
C SER A 213 3.57 1.11 17.34
N SER A 214 4.53 2.03 17.49
CA SER A 214 4.39 3.43 17.07
C SER A 214 4.50 3.59 15.55
N GLY A 215 3.64 4.45 14.96
CA GLY A 215 3.76 4.88 13.57
C GLY A 215 4.90 5.88 13.36
N THR A 216 5.27 6.13 12.10
CA THR A 216 6.41 6.99 11.72
C THR A 216 6.33 8.40 12.33
N ALA A 217 5.16 9.05 12.31
CA ALA A 217 5.00 10.38 12.90
C ALA A 217 5.24 10.40 14.42
N GLU A 218 4.76 9.39 15.13
CA GLU A 218 4.93 9.26 16.59
C GLU A 218 6.40 9.02 16.96
N ARG A 219 7.11 8.21 16.16
CA ARG A 219 8.56 7.98 16.33
C ARG A 219 9.34 9.28 16.19
N TRP A 220 9.06 10.05 15.13
CA TRP A 220 9.70 11.35 14.94
C TRP A 220 9.35 12.34 16.04
N MET A 221 8.10 12.38 16.51
CA MET A 221 7.70 13.23 17.62
C MET A 221 8.53 12.93 18.88
N GLN A 222 8.76 11.66 19.21
CA GLN A 222 9.59 11.28 20.35
C GLN A 222 11.05 11.75 20.21
N VAL A 223 11.64 11.59 19.02
CA VAL A 223 13.02 12.05 18.75
C VAL A 223 13.12 13.57 18.84
N LEU A 224 12.20 14.30 18.20
CA LEU A 224 12.18 15.77 18.16
C LEU A 224 11.84 16.42 19.50
N MET A 225 11.14 15.71 20.39
CA MET A 225 10.93 16.16 21.77
C MET A 225 12.14 15.91 22.68
N ALA A 226 13.02 14.97 22.32
CA ALA A 226 14.15 14.55 23.13
C ALA A 226 15.47 15.27 22.78
N ALA A 227 15.61 15.81 21.57
CA ALA A 227 16.77 16.58 21.15
C ALA A 227 16.41 17.79 20.28
N ASP A 228 17.25 18.81 20.37
CA ASP A 228 17.23 19.97 19.48
C ASP A 228 18.01 19.64 18.20
N ILE A 229 17.28 19.25 17.16
CA ILE A 229 17.82 18.82 15.86
C ILE A 229 17.12 19.57 14.70
N PRO A 230 17.33 20.90 14.59
CA PRO A 230 16.55 21.77 13.71
C PRO A 230 16.66 21.42 12.21
N ASN A 231 17.81 20.95 11.72
CA ASN A 231 17.97 20.57 10.32
C ASN A 231 17.16 19.30 9.99
N ILE A 232 17.23 18.27 10.83
CA ILE A 232 16.41 17.05 10.72
C ILE A 232 14.92 17.40 10.87
N GLN A 233 14.57 18.25 11.84
CA GLN A 233 13.19 18.71 12.03
C GLN A 233 12.64 19.35 10.77
N ALA A 234 13.42 20.21 10.10
CA ALA A 234 13.02 20.85 8.85
C ALA A 234 12.77 19.83 7.73
N ILE A 235 13.64 18.84 7.58
CA ILE A 235 13.50 17.76 6.57
C ILE A 235 12.25 16.92 6.83
N VAL A 236 12.07 16.45 8.07
CA VAL A 236 10.95 15.58 8.45
C VAL A 236 9.62 16.34 8.39
N SER A 237 9.62 17.63 8.75
CA SER A 237 8.42 18.46 8.67
C SER A 237 7.89 18.58 7.25
N LEU A 238 8.76 18.62 6.23
CA LEU A 238 8.33 18.58 4.82
C LEU A 238 7.68 17.25 4.42
N SER A 239 8.16 16.13 4.96
CA SER A 239 7.54 14.82 4.73
C SER A 239 6.17 14.71 5.41
N SER A 240 6.01 15.34 6.58
CA SER A 240 4.75 15.40 7.33
C SER A 240 3.74 16.42 6.76
N ALA A 241 4.21 17.43 6.04
CA ALA A 241 3.41 18.42 5.30
C ALA A 241 2.77 17.84 4.03
N SER A 242 2.21 16.63 4.16
CA SER A 242 1.47 15.84 3.16
C SER A 242 0.14 16.49 2.73
N LEU A 243 0.07 17.82 2.69
CA LEU A 243 -0.77 18.57 1.75
C LEU A 243 -0.37 18.26 0.29
N LEU A 244 0.78 17.61 0.05
CA LEU A 244 1.17 17.07 -1.26
C LEU A 244 0.39 15.80 -1.68
N LEU A 245 -0.33 15.12 -0.77
CA LEU A 245 -1.32 14.10 -1.15
C LEU A 245 -2.41 14.68 -2.07
N LEU A 246 -2.67 15.98 -1.94
CA LEU A 246 -3.73 16.69 -2.68
C LEU A 246 -3.34 16.97 -4.13
N ASP A 247 -2.05 17.06 -4.46
CA ASP A 247 -1.58 17.27 -5.84
C ASP A 247 -1.24 15.94 -6.53
N PHE A 248 -0.77 14.93 -5.79
CA PHE A 248 -0.60 13.56 -6.32
C PHE A 248 -1.94 12.93 -6.72
N TRP A 249 -3.02 13.19 -5.98
CA TRP A 249 -4.35 12.63 -6.27
C TRP A 249 -5.20 13.45 -7.27
N LYS A 250 -4.87 14.73 -7.51
CA LYS A 250 -5.48 15.52 -8.59
C LYS A 250 -5.10 14.99 -9.98
N GLY A 251 -3.94 14.35 -10.12
CA GLY A 251 -3.54 13.65 -11.34
C GLY A 251 -4.34 12.39 -11.65
N PHE A 252 -5.17 11.93 -10.70
CA PHE A 252 -6.04 10.75 -10.80
C PHE A 252 -7.52 11.11 -11.04
N SER A 253 -7.83 12.35 -11.44
CA SER A 253 -9.17 12.67 -11.94
C SER A 253 -9.24 12.28 -13.42
N PRO A 254 -10.10 11.32 -13.82
CA PRO A 254 -10.47 11.20 -15.21
C PRO A 254 -11.14 12.52 -15.61
N SER A 255 -10.68 13.10 -16.72
CA SER A 255 -11.52 13.96 -17.54
C SER A 255 -12.66 13.15 -18.14
#